data_AF-A0A8T6H4F9-F1
#
_entry.id   AF-A0A8T6H4F9-F1
#
_cell.length_a   1.000
_cell.length_b   1.000
_cell.length_c   1.000
_cell.angle_alpha   90.00
_cell.angle_beta   90.00
_cell.angle_gamma   90.00
#
_symmetry.space_group_name_H-M   'P 1'
#
loop_
_entity.id
_entity.type
_entity.pdbx_description
1 polymer ?
#
loop_
_entity_poly.entity_id
_entity_poly.type
_entity_poly.pdbx_seq_one_letter_code
_entity_poly.pdbx_strand_id
1 'polypeptide(L)'
;MNSRLYVYLCGSAPRSRAVKAILKENSRASIGSLFLLDHALLPADGYCGKLQTWQDDLRALYQGAIHAYLWRESELRLIQVNLDETPERNIFTVWHTLDVPLDAVAVRRRDYQTNIRGVWAVADISSPQFKRRISDERARQRFHYRTRGTQVLEAPDGEPISAAYLALEIEVGAGQAAVKEAFRKLARQYHPDVSQHDTAEAERRFKEVKSAYDRIKSHRRWR
;
A
#
# COMPACT_ATOMS: atom_id res chain seq x y z
N MET A 1 -25.60 10.26 22.53
CA MET A 1 -25.41 11.24 21.44
C MET A 1 -25.41 10.48 20.12
N ASN A 2 -26.35 10.73 19.22
CA ASN A 2 -26.38 10.05 17.90
C ASN A 2 -25.29 10.64 17.00
N SER A 3 -24.11 10.01 17.01
CA SER A 3 -23.05 10.34 16.08
C SER A 3 -23.50 9.98 14.66
N ARG A 4 -23.56 10.97 13.75
CA ARG A 4 -23.88 10.76 12.34
C ARG A 4 -22.61 10.65 11.53
N LEU A 5 -22.60 9.75 10.56
CA LEU A 5 -21.49 9.48 9.66
C LEU A 5 -22.00 9.51 8.23
N TYR A 6 -21.36 10.32 7.38
CA TYR A 6 -21.56 10.29 5.93
C TYR A 6 -20.37 9.62 5.26
N VAL A 7 -20.69 8.63 4.41
CA VAL A 7 -19.72 7.89 3.61
C VAL A 7 -19.85 8.35 2.17
N TYR A 8 -18.75 8.84 1.61
CA TYR A 8 -18.64 9.34 0.25
C TYR A 8 -17.86 8.33 -0.59
N LEU A 9 -18.53 7.71 -1.56
CA LEU A 9 -17.88 6.87 -2.55
C LEU A 9 -17.43 7.74 -3.73
N CYS A 10 -16.13 7.79 -3.98
CA CYS A 10 -15.55 8.59 -5.06
C CYS A 10 -15.11 7.69 -6.22
N GLY A 11 -15.86 7.70 -7.32
CA GLY A 11 -15.49 7.03 -8.59
C GLY A 11 -14.60 7.87 -9.50
N SER A 12 -14.24 9.09 -9.10
CA SER A 12 -13.33 9.97 -9.84
C SER A 12 -12.42 10.72 -8.87
N ALA A 13 -11.25 11.17 -9.34
CA ALA A 13 -10.30 11.96 -8.56
C ALA A 13 -10.99 13.19 -7.93
N PRO A 14 -11.11 13.26 -6.59
CA PRO A 14 -11.83 14.33 -5.93
C PRO A 14 -11.01 15.62 -5.98
N ARG A 15 -11.68 16.74 -6.25
CA ARG A 15 -11.03 18.06 -6.17
C ARG A 15 -10.88 18.46 -4.71
N SER A 16 -9.69 18.91 -4.30
CA SER A 16 -9.41 19.34 -2.91
C SER A 16 -10.40 20.40 -2.40
N ARG A 17 -10.83 21.33 -3.26
CA ARG A 17 -11.85 22.34 -2.92
C ARG A 17 -13.21 21.73 -2.59
N ALA A 18 -13.62 20.67 -3.29
CA ALA A 18 -14.88 19.98 -3.04
C ALA A 18 -14.82 19.19 -1.73
N VAL A 19 -13.73 18.45 -1.50
CA VAL A 19 -13.47 17.74 -0.23
C VAL A 19 -13.52 18.72 0.94
N LYS A 20 -12.86 19.87 0.82
CA LYS A 20 -12.87 20.93 1.85
C LYS A 20 -14.28 21.48 2.12
N ALA A 21 -15.08 21.70 1.08
CA ALA A 21 -16.45 22.19 1.23
C ALA A 21 -17.32 21.19 2.02
N ILE A 22 -17.24 19.91 1.66
CA ILE A 22 -17.92 18.81 2.36
C ILE A 22 -17.49 18.74 3.83
N LEU A 23 -16.17 18.72 4.08
CA LEU A 23 -15.63 18.67 5.44
C LEU A 23 -16.10 19.86 6.28
N LYS A 24 -16.13 21.06 5.69
CA LYS A 24 -16.59 22.28 6.37
C LYS A 24 -18.07 22.21 6.75
N GLU A 25 -18.92 21.76 5.83
CA GLU A 25 -20.36 21.63 6.07
C GLU A 25 -20.66 20.57 7.13
N ASN A 26 -20.13 19.36 6.96
CA ASN A 26 -20.37 18.24 7.87
C ASN A 26 -19.81 18.50 9.27
N SER A 27 -18.61 19.08 9.37
CA SER A 27 -17.98 19.37 10.67
C SER A 27 -18.75 20.40 11.49
N ARG A 28 -19.44 21.35 10.83
CA ARG A 28 -20.35 22.32 11.49
C ARG A 28 -21.59 21.63 12.04
N ALA A 29 -22.11 20.64 11.32
CA ALA A 29 -23.25 19.82 11.74
C ALA A 29 -22.87 18.69 12.70
N SER A 30 -21.60 18.59 13.14
CA SER A 30 -21.08 17.48 13.95
C SER A 30 -21.27 16.10 13.30
N ILE A 31 -21.20 16.05 11.97
CA ILE A 31 -21.27 14.83 11.15
C ILE A 31 -19.84 14.42 10.78
N GLY A 32 -19.48 13.17 11.02
CA GLY A 32 -18.21 12.59 10.57
C GLY A 32 -18.23 12.35 9.06
N SER A 33 -17.12 12.59 8.39
CA SER A 33 -16.98 12.34 6.94
C SER A 33 -15.96 11.23 6.68
N LEU A 34 -16.34 10.21 5.92
CA LEU A 34 -15.47 9.15 5.39
C LEU A 34 -15.48 9.21 3.87
N PHE A 35 -14.31 9.27 3.25
CA PHE A 35 -14.12 9.19 1.81
C PHE A 35 -13.53 7.83 1.48
N LEU A 36 -14.21 7.07 0.63
CA LEU A 36 -13.73 5.82 0.06
C LEU A 36 -13.54 6.04 -1.44
N LEU A 37 -12.34 5.80 -1.94
CA LEU A 37 -12.05 5.95 -3.35
C LEU A 37 -12.12 4.63 -4.09
N ASP A 38 -12.44 4.72 -5.38
CA ASP A 38 -12.21 3.60 -6.27
C ASP A 38 -10.70 3.27 -6.28
N HIS A 39 -10.36 2.01 -6.04
CA HIS A 39 -8.98 1.51 -6.08
C HIS A 39 -8.25 1.89 -7.37
N ALA A 40 -8.95 1.93 -8.52
CA ALA A 40 -8.37 2.26 -9.81
C ALA A 40 -7.81 3.70 -9.90
N LEU A 41 -8.23 4.59 -8.99
CA LEU A 41 -7.74 5.97 -8.93
C LEU A 41 -6.44 6.11 -8.13
N LEU A 42 -6.05 5.07 -7.41
CA LEU A 42 -4.91 5.08 -6.50
C LEU A 42 -3.68 4.46 -7.16
N PRO A 43 -2.47 4.89 -6.79
CA PRO A 43 -1.26 4.28 -7.33
C PRO A 43 -1.20 2.80 -6.98
N ALA A 44 -0.65 2.00 -7.89
CA ALA A 44 -0.49 0.57 -7.71
C ALA A 44 0.38 0.24 -6.48
N ASP A 45 0.26 -1.00 -6.00
CA ASP A 45 1.11 -1.52 -4.94
C ASP A 45 2.58 -1.46 -5.37
N GLY A 46 3.46 -1.01 -4.47
CA GLY A 46 4.88 -0.81 -4.79
C GLY A 46 5.21 0.46 -5.59
N TYR A 47 4.23 1.29 -5.96
CA TYR A 47 4.50 2.57 -6.63
C TYR A 47 5.42 3.47 -5.79
N CYS A 48 6.42 4.07 -6.44
CA CYS A 48 7.32 5.04 -5.83
C CYS A 48 7.32 6.32 -6.67
N GLY A 49 6.87 7.44 -6.12
CA GLY A 49 6.83 8.68 -6.88
C GLY A 49 6.09 9.81 -6.20
N LYS A 50 5.83 10.87 -6.97
CA LYS A 50 5.11 12.05 -6.50
C LYS A 50 3.62 11.80 -6.47
N LEU A 51 2.98 12.24 -5.40
CA LEU A 51 1.52 12.20 -5.29
C LEU A 51 0.89 13.39 -6.00
N GLN A 52 -0.30 13.16 -6.55
CA GLN A 52 -1.18 14.24 -6.99
C GLN A 52 -1.66 15.04 -5.77
N THR A 53 -2.02 16.31 -5.96
CA THR A 53 -2.46 17.20 -4.88
C THR A 53 -3.58 16.62 -4.03
N TRP A 54 -4.59 16.02 -4.66
CA TRP A 54 -5.72 15.42 -3.95
C TRP A 54 -5.32 14.13 -3.20
N GLN A 55 -4.36 13.36 -3.71
CA GLN A 55 -3.84 12.18 -3.05
C GLN A 55 -3.10 12.58 -1.78
N ASP A 56 -2.27 13.62 -1.84
CA ASP A 56 -1.56 14.14 -0.67
C ASP A 56 -2.52 14.72 0.38
N ASP A 57 -3.57 15.44 -0.05
CA ASP A 57 -4.59 15.97 0.85
C ASP A 57 -5.34 14.85 1.59
N LEU A 58 -5.75 13.79 0.89
CA LEU A 58 -6.44 12.66 1.51
C LEU A 58 -5.50 11.79 2.36
N ARG A 59 -4.27 11.59 1.92
CA ARG A 59 -3.22 10.96 2.73
C ARG A 59 -3.05 11.70 4.05
N ALA A 60 -2.94 13.03 4.01
CA ALA A 60 -2.84 13.86 5.20
C ALA A 60 -4.10 13.74 6.07
N LEU A 61 -5.29 13.69 5.44
CA LEU A 61 -6.58 13.50 6.12
C LEU A 61 -6.60 12.24 6.99
N TYR A 62 -6.03 11.15 6.47
CA TYR A 62 -6.07 9.80 7.03
C TYR A 62 -4.75 9.32 7.65
N GLN A 63 -3.80 10.23 7.91
CA GLN A 63 -2.50 9.96 8.53
C GLN A 63 -1.60 8.99 7.75
N GLY A 64 -1.40 9.22 6.46
CA GLY A 64 -0.50 8.40 5.65
C GLY A 64 -1.17 7.22 4.98
N ALA A 65 -2.50 7.14 4.99
CA ALA A 65 -3.24 6.11 4.27
C ALA A 65 -4.42 6.72 3.51
N ILE A 66 -5.00 5.99 2.57
CA ILE A 66 -6.23 6.33 1.87
C ILE A 66 -7.08 5.07 1.85
N HIS A 67 -8.36 5.21 2.18
CA HIS A 67 -9.30 4.09 2.15
C HIS A 67 -9.90 3.97 0.75
N ALA A 68 -9.89 2.76 0.21
CA ALA A 68 -10.47 2.47 -1.08
C ALA A 68 -11.40 1.26 -1.05
N TYR A 69 -12.25 1.21 -2.05
CA TYR A 69 -13.13 0.08 -2.31
C TYR A 69 -12.74 -0.59 -3.64
N LEU A 70 -12.94 -1.90 -3.69
CA LEU A 70 -12.71 -2.75 -4.84
C LEU A 70 -13.91 -3.68 -5.02
N TRP A 71 -14.42 -3.77 -6.24
CA TRP A 71 -15.42 -4.78 -6.60
C TRP A 71 -14.71 -6.03 -7.10
N ARG A 72 -14.94 -7.17 -6.46
CA ARG A 72 -14.42 -8.47 -6.90
C ARG A 72 -15.51 -9.52 -6.80
N GLU A 73 -15.76 -10.26 -7.87
CA GLU A 73 -16.70 -11.40 -7.88
C GLU A 73 -18.11 -11.06 -7.34
N SER A 74 -18.55 -9.81 -7.55
CA SER A 74 -19.81 -9.23 -7.04
C SER A 74 -19.83 -8.86 -5.54
N GLU A 75 -18.69 -8.91 -4.86
CA GLU A 75 -18.52 -8.43 -3.49
C GLU A 75 -17.73 -7.12 -3.44
N LEU A 76 -18.15 -6.19 -2.57
CA LEU A 76 -17.43 -4.96 -2.26
C LEU A 76 -16.41 -5.25 -1.15
N ARG A 77 -15.14 -5.04 -1.44
CA ARG A 77 -14.05 -5.16 -0.46
C ARG A 77 -13.45 -3.80 -0.16
N LEU A 78 -13.03 -3.61 1.08
CA LEU A 78 -12.29 -2.43 1.51
C LEU A 78 -10.80 -2.73 1.59
N ILE A 79 -10.04 -1.79 1.06
CA ILE A 79 -8.58 -1.83 1.04
C ILE A 79 -8.05 -0.52 1.63
N GLN A 80 -6.86 -0.57 2.19
CA GLN A 80 -6.14 0.61 2.66
C GLN A 80 -4.87 0.77 1.81
N VAL A 81 -4.76 1.90 1.13
CA VAL A 81 -3.57 2.28 0.38
C VAL A 81 -2.73 3.17 1.26
N ASN A 82 -1.57 2.68 1.66
CA ASN A 82 -0.66 3.38 2.57
C ASN A 82 0.40 4.10 1.76
N LEU A 83 0.66 5.37 2.08
CA LEU A 83 1.59 6.23 1.35
C LEU A 83 2.58 6.83 2.34
N ASP A 84 3.79 6.27 2.38
CA ASP A 84 4.87 6.81 3.21
C ASP A 84 5.78 7.68 2.40
N GLU A 85 6.13 8.82 2.99
CA GLU A 85 7.20 9.64 2.47
C GLU A 85 8.55 8.92 2.63
N THR A 86 9.33 8.92 1.56
CA THR A 86 10.69 8.40 1.54
C THR A 86 11.66 9.43 2.15
N PRO A 87 12.95 9.09 2.34
CA PRO A 87 13.96 10.09 2.71
C PRO A 87 14.09 11.23 1.70
N GLU A 88 13.74 10.97 0.43
CA GLU A 88 13.63 12.00 -0.59
C GLU A 88 12.29 12.73 -0.45
N ARG A 89 12.36 14.04 -0.19
CA ARG A 89 11.17 14.87 0.06
C ARG A 89 10.19 14.79 -1.10
N ASN A 90 8.90 14.70 -0.78
CA ASN A 90 7.80 14.62 -1.73
C ASN A 90 7.81 13.38 -2.65
N ILE A 91 8.64 12.37 -2.36
CA ILE A 91 8.57 11.05 -2.99
C ILE A 91 7.95 10.09 -1.99
N PHE A 92 6.96 9.32 -2.44
CA PHE A 92 6.17 8.43 -1.60
C PHE A 92 6.24 7.00 -2.11
N THR A 93 6.38 6.06 -1.20
CA THR A 93 6.21 4.63 -1.46
C THR A 93 4.81 4.21 -1.07
N VAL A 94 4.13 3.54 -2.00
CA VAL A 94 2.76 3.07 -1.85
C VAL A 94 2.75 1.58 -1.61
N TRP A 95 1.92 1.14 -0.67
CA TRP A 95 1.62 -0.28 -0.51
C TRP A 95 0.22 -0.52 0.02
N HIS A 96 -0.38 -1.64 -0.38
CA HIS A 96 -1.80 -1.89 -0.17
C HIS A 96 -2.01 -2.90 0.97
N THR A 97 -3.05 -2.68 1.76
CA THR A 97 -3.56 -3.63 2.75
C THR A 97 -4.93 -4.09 2.30
N LEU A 98 -5.09 -5.40 2.11
CA LEU A 98 -6.34 -6.00 1.68
C LEU A 98 -7.21 -6.34 2.90
N ASP A 99 -8.52 -6.49 2.64
CA ASP A 99 -9.52 -6.97 3.60
C ASP A 99 -9.50 -6.21 4.94
N VAL A 100 -9.53 -4.88 4.86
CA VAL A 100 -9.58 -4.02 6.05
C VAL A 100 -10.91 -4.23 6.76
N PRO A 101 -10.91 -4.72 8.02
CA PRO A 101 -12.14 -5.01 8.72
C PRO A 101 -12.81 -3.70 9.15
N LEU A 102 -14.14 -3.66 9.01
CA LEU A 102 -15.00 -2.52 9.33
C LEU A 102 -15.50 -2.58 10.78
N ASP A 103 -14.63 -3.02 11.69
CA ASP A 103 -15.03 -3.37 13.07
C ASP A 103 -15.41 -2.14 13.90
N ALA A 104 -14.77 -1.00 13.64
CA ALA A 104 -15.03 0.23 14.37
C ALA A 104 -14.68 1.46 13.52
N VAL A 105 -15.67 2.34 13.32
CA VAL A 105 -15.45 3.64 12.71
C VAL A 105 -15.31 4.70 13.78
N ALA A 106 -14.15 5.35 13.84
CA ALA A 106 -13.89 6.43 14.79
C ALA A 106 -13.95 7.79 14.09
N VAL A 107 -14.76 8.71 14.61
CA VAL A 107 -14.75 10.12 14.17
C VAL A 107 -13.79 10.91 15.06
N ARG A 108 -12.83 11.59 14.46
CA ARG A 108 -11.85 12.43 15.17
C ARG A 108 -11.83 13.82 14.58
N ARG A 109 -11.78 14.84 15.45
CA ARG A 109 -11.46 16.21 15.05
C ARG A 109 -9.96 16.36 14.94
N ARG A 110 -9.48 16.85 13.80
CA ARG A 110 -8.05 17.04 13.55
C ARG A 110 -7.83 18.35 12.81
N ASP A 111 -6.73 19.00 13.17
CA ASP A 111 -6.22 20.16 12.45
C ASP A 111 -5.33 19.70 11.29
N TYR A 112 -5.62 20.23 10.11
CA TYR A 112 -4.92 19.89 8.87
C TYR A 112 -4.31 21.15 8.27
N GLN A 113 -3.10 21.03 7.74
CA GLN A 113 -2.29 22.17 7.30
C GLN A 113 -1.99 22.20 5.79
N THR A 114 -2.44 21.20 5.02
CA THR A 114 -2.27 21.13 3.56
C THR A 114 -3.28 22.04 2.82
N ASN A 115 -3.63 21.73 1.57
CA ASN A 115 -4.57 22.54 0.77
C ASN A 115 -5.99 22.53 1.35
N ILE A 116 -6.32 21.50 2.13
CA ILE A 116 -7.58 21.36 2.86
C ILE A 116 -7.50 21.91 4.30
N ARG A 117 -6.77 23.01 4.52
CA ARG A 117 -6.54 23.58 5.87
C ARG A 117 -7.82 23.80 6.69
N GLY A 118 -7.82 23.32 7.93
CA GLY A 118 -8.86 23.54 8.94
C GLY A 118 -9.01 22.38 9.94
N VAL A 119 -9.92 22.55 10.91
CA VAL A 119 -10.25 21.51 11.90
C VAL A 119 -11.49 20.75 11.49
N TRP A 120 -11.32 19.49 11.09
CA TRP A 120 -12.41 18.70 10.49
C TRP A 120 -12.73 17.45 11.31
N ALA A 121 -14.02 17.09 11.36
CA ALA A 121 -14.51 15.82 11.89
C ALA A 121 -14.41 14.73 10.81
N VAL A 122 -13.34 13.94 10.88
CA VAL A 122 -13.04 12.89 9.90
C VAL A 122 -13.25 11.53 10.53
N ALA A 123 -13.96 10.68 9.82
CA ALA A 123 -14.20 9.31 10.21
C ALA A 123 -13.13 8.39 9.61
N ASP A 124 -12.64 7.45 10.40
CA ASP A 124 -11.53 6.57 10.06
C ASP A 124 -11.93 5.13 10.42
N ILE A 125 -11.89 4.24 9.43
CA ILE A 125 -12.33 2.85 9.56
C ILE A 125 -11.26 1.94 10.16
N SER A 126 -9.98 2.35 10.15
CA SER A 126 -8.93 1.52 10.71
C SER A 126 -8.86 1.69 12.24
N SER A 127 -9.20 0.63 12.95
CA SER A 127 -9.08 0.53 14.42
C SER A 127 -7.68 0.93 14.90
N PRO A 128 -7.52 1.59 16.06
CA PRO A 128 -6.21 1.84 16.65
C PRO A 128 -5.34 0.58 16.78
N GLN A 129 -5.95 -0.57 17.05
CA GLN A 129 -5.26 -1.86 17.12
C GLN A 129 -4.83 -2.33 15.73
N PHE A 130 -5.68 -2.18 14.73
CA PHE A 130 -5.35 -2.45 13.33
C PHE A 130 -4.18 -1.57 12.86
N LYS A 131 -4.20 -0.27 13.16
CA LYS A 131 -3.09 0.65 12.84
C LYS A 131 -1.78 0.27 13.53
N ARG A 132 -1.84 -0.21 14.78
CA ARG A 132 -0.67 -0.73 15.50
C ARG A 132 -0.13 -2.00 14.87
N ARG A 133 -0.97 -2.99 14.60
CA ARG A 133 -0.57 -4.25 13.92
C ARG A 133 0.11 -3.95 12.59
N ILE A 134 -0.51 -3.10 11.79
CA ILE A 134 0.03 -2.66 10.50
C ILE A 134 1.35 -1.91 10.67
N SER A 135 1.44 -0.99 11.64
CA SER A 135 2.69 -0.29 11.96
C SER A 135 3.79 -1.25 12.42
N ASP A 136 3.46 -2.31 13.15
CA ASP A 136 4.40 -3.31 13.68
C ASP A 136 4.88 -4.27 12.59
N GLU A 137 3.95 -4.80 11.76
CA GLU A 137 4.26 -5.57 10.55
C GLU A 137 5.15 -4.76 9.62
N ARG A 138 4.81 -3.48 9.44
CA ARG A 138 5.62 -2.57 8.65
C ARG A 138 6.95 -2.24 9.31
N ALA A 139 7.02 -2.05 10.63
CA ALA A 139 8.28 -1.84 11.34
C ALA A 139 9.22 -3.02 11.13
N ARG A 140 8.69 -4.26 11.19
CA ARG A 140 9.42 -5.49 10.86
C ARG A 140 9.90 -5.50 9.41
N GLN A 141 9.09 -5.01 8.47
CA GLN A 141 9.49 -4.78 7.08
C GLN A 141 10.47 -3.59 6.92
N ARG A 142 10.41 -2.56 7.79
CA ARG A 142 11.34 -1.42 7.84
C ARG A 142 12.75 -1.85 8.22
N PHE A 143 12.88 -2.87 9.06
CA PHE A 143 14.18 -3.48 9.33
C PHE A 143 14.74 -4.26 8.14
N HIS A 144 13.91 -4.64 7.17
CA HIS A 144 14.36 -5.33 5.94
C HIS A 144 14.65 -4.40 4.75
N TYR A 145 14.17 -3.15 4.72
CA TYR A 145 14.54 -2.20 3.66
C TYR A 145 15.59 -1.16 4.08
N ARG A 146 15.97 -1.11 5.35
CA ARG A 146 16.91 -0.11 5.85
C ARG A 146 18.36 -0.61 5.81
N THR A 147 18.85 -0.84 4.60
CA THR A 147 20.28 -0.68 4.30
C THR A 147 20.41 0.43 3.26
N ARG A 148 21.23 1.45 3.55
CA ARG A 148 21.44 2.64 2.71
C ARG A 148 21.81 2.26 1.28
N GLY A 149 21.12 2.84 0.28
CA GLY A 149 21.66 2.94 -1.09
C GLY A 149 20.92 2.18 -2.18
N THR A 150 19.73 1.65 -1.93
CA THR A 150 19.06 0.79 -2.91
C THR A 150 18.29 1.58 -3.97
N GLN A 151 18.86 1.68 -5.17
CA GLN A 151 18.21 2.28 -6.34
C GLN A 151 16.98 1.46 -6.75
N VAL A 152 15.84 2.14 -6.89
CA VAL A 152 14.64 1.61 -7.55
C VAL A 152 14.95 1.52 -9.04
N LEU A 153 15.03 0.30 -9.59
CA LEU A 153 15.28 0.12 -11.02
C LEU A 153 14.00 -0.43 -11.67
N GLU A 154 13.47 0.27 -12.65
CA GLU A 154 12.22 -0.09 -13.33
C GLU A 154 12.48 -1.10 -14.46
N ALA A 155 11.64 -2.13 -14.58
CA ALA A 155 11.70 -3.12 -15.65
C ALA A 155 10.69 -2.79 -16.78
N PRO A 156 10.89 -3.27 -18.02
CA PRO A 156 10.16 -2.82 -19.21
C PRO A 156 8.65 -3.17 -19.23
N ASP A 157 8.22 -4.01 -18.30
CA ASP A 157 6.90 -4.60 -18.13
C ASP A 157 6.00 -3.81 -17.13
N GLY A 158 6.47 -2.69 -16.57
CA GLY A 158 5.68 -1.79 -15.71
C GLY A 158 5.50 -2.25 -14.26
N GLU A 159 5.98 -3.45 -13.93
CA GLU A 159 6.03 -3.99 -12.57
C GLU A 159 7.41 -3.70 -11.94
N PRO A 160 7.49 -3.08 -10.74
CA PRO A 160 8.76 -2.64 -10.18
C PRO A 160 9.67 -3.85 -9.90
N ILE A 161 10.96 -3.78 -10.29
CA ILE A 161 11.89 -4.91 -10.10
C ILE A 161 12.04 -5.29 -8.62
N SER A 162 11.75 -4.35 -7.72
CA SER A 162 11.73 -4.57 -6.28
C SER A 162 10.82 -5.73 -5.88
N ALA A 163 9.67 -5.90 -6.55
CA ALA A 163 8.78 -7.04 -6.34
C ALA A 163 9.47 -8.39 -6.61
N ALA A 164 10.33 -8.45 -7.63
CA ALA A 164 11.10 -9.67 -7.93
C ALA A 164 12.16 -9.95 -6.86
N TYR A 165 12.81 -8.92 -6.31
CA TYR A 165 13.74 -9.12 -5.19
C TYR A 165 13.01 -9.55 -3.90
N LEU A 166 11.81 -9.01 -3.66
CA LEU A 166 10.95 -9.41 -2.54
C LEU A 166 10.48 -10.87 -2.64
N ALA A 167 10.09 -11.31 -3.85
CA ALA A 167 9.71 -12.71 -4.10
C ALA A 167 10.87 -13.71 -3.87
N LEU A 168 12.13 -13.23 -3.94
CA LEU A 168 13.32 -13.98 -3.59
C LEU A 168 13.78 -13.76 -2.13
N GLU A 169 13.02 -13.02 -1.33
CA GLU A 169 13.31 -12.71 0.08
C GLU A 169 14.69 -12.07 0.30
N ILE A 170 15.11 -11.22 -0.64
CA ILE A 170 16.43 -10.57 -0.62
C ILE A 170 16.33 -9.06 -0.86
N GLU A 171 17.37 -8.33 -0.48
CA GLU A 171 17.43 -6.88 -0.70
C GLU A 171 17.39 -6.53 -2.19
N VAL A 172 16.65 -5.47 -2.51
CA VAL A 172 16.64 -4.90 -3.86
C VAL A 172 18.09 -4.53 -4.24
N GLY A 173 18.50 -4.77 -5.47
CA GLY A 173 19.89 -4.50 -5.89
C GLY A 173 20.95 -5.47 -5.35
N ALA A 174 20.55 -6.56 -4.66
CA ALA A 174 21.47 -7.64 -4.30
C ALA A 174 22.27 -8.16 -5.51
N GLY A 175 23.54 -8.46 -5.26
CA GLY A 175 24.47 -8.94 -6.27
C GLY A 175 24.10 -10.32 -6.84
N GLN A 176 24.66 -10.65 -8.01
CA GLN A 176 24.35 -11.89 -8.73
C GLN A 176 24.50 -13.17 -7.90
N ALA A 177 25.51 -13.22 -7.01
CA ALA A 177 25.73 -14.36 -6.13
C ALA A 177 24.57 -14.55 -5.14
N ALA A 178 24.14 -13.48 -4.46
CA ALA A 178 23.05 -13.51 -3.50
C ALA A 178 21.71 -13.87 -4.16
N VAL A 179 21.42 -13.33 -5.35
CA VAL A 179 20.20 -13.65 -6.11
C VAL A 179 20.17 -15.13 -6.52
N LYS A 180 21.30 -15.67 -7.00
CA LYS A 180 21.42 -17.11 -7.35
C LYS A 180 21.29 -18.01 -6.13
N GLU A 181 21.85 -17.61 -4.99
CA GLU A 181 21.80 -18.38 -3.75
C GLU A 181 20.38 -18.44 -3.19
N ALA A 182 19.70 -17.30 -3.10
CA ALA A 182 18.31 -17.22 -2.64
C ALA A 182 17.36 -18.01 -3.54
N PHE A 183 17.50 -17.88 -4.86
CA PHE A 183 16.74 -18.69 -5.82
C PHE A 183 16.96 -20.19 -5.56
N ARG A 184 18.21 -20.65 -5.41
CA ARG A 184 18.50 -22.07 -5.12
C ARG A 184 17.95 -22.54 -3.78
N LYS A 185 17.88 -21.68 -2.78
CA LYS A 185 17.33 -22.00 -1.46
C LYS A 185 15.81 -22.17 -1.54
N LEU A 186 15.12 -21.18 -2.09
CA LEU A 186 13.66 -21.18 -2.23
C LEU A 186 13.18 -22.24 -3.22
N ALA A 187 13.90 -22.44 -4.33
CA ALA A 187 13.59 -23.49 -5.31
C ALA A 187 13.71 -24.90 -4.70
N ARG A 188 14.62 -25.12 -3.73
CA ARG A 188 14.72 -26.38 -2.99
C ARG A 188 13.60 -26.53 -1.96
N GLN A 189 13.18 -25.43 -1.32
CA GLN A 189 12.11 -25.45 -0.33
C GLN A 189 10.74 -25.75 -0.94
N TYR A 190 10.48 -25.21 -2.13
CA TYR A 190 9.20 -25.36 -2.84
C TYR A 190 9.29 -26.31 -4.05
N HIS A 191 10.34 -27.14 -4.12
CA HIS A 191 10.47 -28.11 -5.21
C HIS A 191 9.35 -29.15 -5.11
N PRO A 192 8.68 -29.51 -6.23
CA PRO A 192 7.59 -30.49 -6.21
C PRO A 192 8.01 -31.85 -5.61
N ASP A 193 9.28 -32.22 -5.74
CA ASP A 193 9.78 -33.52 -5.25
C ASP A 193 10.22 -33.54 -3.77
N VAL A 194 10.50 -32.39 -3.14
CA VAL A 194 11.05 -32.35 -1.75
C VAL A 194 10.33 -31.40 -0.81
N SER A 195 9.29 -30.70 -1.27
CA SER A 195 8.53 -29.78 -0.42
C SER A 195 7.65 -30.53 0.58
N GLN A 196 7.60 -30.04 1.82
CA GLN A 196 6.63 -30.48 2.84
C GLN A 196 5.35 -29.63 2.81
N HIS A 197 5.27 -28.65 1.91
CA HIS A 197 4.13 -27.76 1.74
C HIS A 197 3.07 -28.41 0.83
N ASP A 198 1.84 -27.90 0.90
CA ASP A 198 0.76 -28.32 0.00
C ASP A 198 1.20 -28.14 -1.47
N THR A 199 0.93 -29.13 -2.32
CA THR A 199 1.43 -29.21 -3.70
C THR A 199 1.04 -27.97 -4.51
N ALA A 200 -0.19 -27.47 -4.32
CA ALA A 200 -0.68 -26.28 -5.01
C ALA A 200 0.04 -24.99 -4.54
N GLU A 201 0.37 -24.89 -3.25
CA GLU A 201 1.10 -23.74 -2.71
C GLU A 201 2.57 -23.77 -3.12
N ALA A 202 3.20 -24.94 -3.05
CA ALA A 202 4.57 -25.16 -3.49
C ALA A 202 4.74 -24.82 -4.98
N GLU A 203 3.83 -25.28 -5.84
CA GLU A 203 3.87 -24.99 -7.27
C GLU A 203 3.70 -23.50 -7.58
N ARG A 204 2.75 -22.83 -6.91
CA ARG A 204 2.54 -21.38 -7.03
C ARG A 204 3.80 -20.61 -6.63
N ARG A 205 4.37 -20.92 -5.47
CA ARG A 205 5.58 -20.27 -4.94
C ARG A 205 6.79 -20.55 -5.83
N PHE A 206 6.94 -21.78 -6.31
CA PHE A 206 8.03 -22.15 -7.22
C PHE A 206 7.97 -21.34 -8.53
N LYS A 207 6.77 -21.20 -9.11
CA LYS A 207 6.55 -20.40 -10.32
C LYS A 207 6.86 -18.91 -10.09
N GLU A 208 6.44 -18.37 -8.94
CA GLU A 208 6.71 -16.99 -8.53
C GLU A 208 8.22 -16.73 -8.35
N VAL A 209 8.91 -17.59 -7.60
CA VAL A 209 10.37 -17.55 -7.35
C VAL A 209 11.16 -17.64 -8.66
N LYS A 210 10.75 -18.52 -9.57
CA LYS A 210 11.38 -18.65 -10.90
C LYS A 210 11.17 -17.41 -11.75
N SER A 211 9.93 -16.91 -11.82
CA SER A 211 9.60 -15.68 -12.55
C SER A 211 10.39 -14.49 -12.02
N ALA A 212 10.54 -14.38 -10.70
CA ALA A 212 11.31 -13.32 -10.05
C ALA A 212 12.80 -13.37 -10.42
N TYR A 213 13.41 -14.57 -10.37
CA TYR A 213 14.80 -14.76 -10.78
C TYR A 213 15.03 -14.37 -12.24
N ASP A 214 14.16 -14.82 -13.15
CA ASP A 214 14.26 -14.54 -14.58
C ASP A 214 14.10 -13.04 -14.88
N ARG A 215 13.20 -12.35 -14.18
CA ARG A 215 13.04 -10.89 -14.30
C ARG A 215 14.30 -10.14 -13.85
N ILE A 216 14.88 -10.50 -12.70
CA ILE A 216 16.14 -9.88 -12.23
C ILE A 216 17.29 -10.16 -13.20
N LYS A 217 17.40 -11.41 -13.68
CA LYS A 217 18.43 -11.82 -14.64
C LYS A 217 18.36 -10.98 -15.91
N SER A 218 17.16 -10.83 -16.48
CA SER A 218 16.89 -10.05 -17.70
C SER A 218 17.15 -8.56 -17.48
N HIS A 219 16.62 -7.99 -16.39
CA HIS A 219 16.77 -6.58 -16.06
C HIS A 219 18.25 -6.19 -15.85
N ARG A 220 19.04 -7.05 -15.18
CA ARG A 220 20.48 -6.82 -14.96
C ARG A 220 21.40 -7.33 -16.08
N ARG A 221 20.83 -7.86 -17.17
CA ARG A 221 21.55 -8.40 -18.33
C ARG A 221 22.62 -9.44 -17.94
N TRP A 222 22.33 -10.29 -16.96
CA TRP A 222 23.24 -11.35 -16.57
C TRP A 222 23.22 -12.48 -17.60
N ARG A 223 24.40 -12.89 -18.07
CA ARG A 223 24.54 -14.10 -18.91
C ARG A 223 24.33 -15.36 -18.08
#